data_AF-A0A7S0ZA97-F1
#
_entry.id   AF-A0A7S0ZA97-F1
#
_cell.length_a   1.000
_cell.length_b   1.000
_cell.length_c   1.000
_cell.angle_alpha   90.00
_cell.angle_beta   90.00
_cell.angle_gamma   90.00
#
_symmetry.space_group_name_H-M   'P 1'
#
loop_
_entity.id
_entity.type
_entity.pdbx_description
1 polymer ?
#
loop_
_entity_poly.entity_id
_entity_poly.type
_entity_poly.pdbx_seq_one_letter_code
_entity_poly.pdbx_strand_id
1 'polypeptide(L)'
;VILKQGLPYVRCVGESWPLTQERVRYEAEALIQAHAFCPAHVPEVYIYDPTMAVIVMRYLEPPHIILRGGIIEGKVYPRLAEHVGEYLATTLYKSSAFAVGGAGLRRARQAFGQNEDMCELTEQVIFTEPYGKADNNHWTTPQLDDIVSEIQSDAKLKRAINALK
;
A
#
# COMPACT_ATOMS: atom_id res chain seq x y z
N VAL A 1 19.35 0.34 -12.73
CA VAL A 1 18.30 -0.64 -12.36
C VAL A 1 18.27 -0.81 -10.85
N ILE A 2 17.11 -1.08 -10.25
CA ILE A 2 16.95 -1.41 -8.82
C ILE A 2 16.49 -2.86 -8.68
N LEU A 3 16.94 -3.52 -7.62
CA LEU A 3 16.45 -4.82 -7.19
C LEU A 3 15.70 -4.63 -5.86
N LYS A 4 14.46 -5.14 -5.79
CA LYS A 4 13.67 -5.22 -4.56
C LYS A 4 13.42 -6.69 -4.25
N GLN A 5 13.79 -7.14 -3.05
CA GLN A 5 13.56 -8.49 -2.59
C GLN A 5 12.65 -8.49 -1.36
N GLY A 6 11.63 -9.34 -1.34
CA GLY A 6 10.80 -9.56 -0.15
C GLY A 6 11.42 -10.64 0.74
N LEU A 7 11.51 -10.38 2.05
CA LEU A 7 11.85 -11.38 3.06
C LEU A 7 10.57 -12.00 3.65
N PRO A 8 10.61 -13.18 4.29
CA PRO A 8 9.42 -13.85 4.83
C PRO A 8 8.88 -13.22 6.14
N TYR A 9 9.12 -11.92 6.36
CA TYR A 9 8.68 -11.16 7.54
C TYR A 9 8.59 -9.66 7.24
N VAL A 10 7.94 -8.91 8.15
CA VAL A 10 7.88 -7.45 8.12
C VAL A 10 9.23 -6.87 8.57
N ARG A 11 10.02 -6.33 7.63
CA ARG A 11 11.39 -5.87 7.89
C ARG A 11 11.52 -4.87 9.06
N CYS A 12 10.57 -3.95 9.25
CA CYS A 12 10.66 -2.94 10.32
C CYS A 12 10.38 -3.50 11.73
N VAL A 13 9.79 -4.70 11.82
CA VAL A 13 9.53 -5.39 13.09
C VAL A 13 10.57 -6.50 13.31
N GLY A 14 10.88 -7.25 12.25
CA GLY A 14 11.79 -8.40 12.27
C GLY A 14 11.04 -9.72 12.17
N GLU A 15 11.73 -10.81 12.46
CA GLU A 15 11.22 -12.19 12.30
C GLU A 15 10.01 -12.53 13.19
N SER A 16 9.74 -11.73 14.22
CA SER A 16 8.58 -11.89 15.10
C SER A 16 7.24 -11.58 14.41
N TRP A 17 7.26 -10.96 13.22
CA TRP A 17 6.06 -10.74 12.40
C TRP A 17 6.21 -11.38 11.02
N PRO A 18 5.88 -12.66 10.88
CA PRO A 18 5.92 -13.38 9.61
C PRO A 18 5.05 -12.72 8.55
N LEU A 19 5.49 -12.77 7.29
CA LEU A 19 4.73 -12.22 6.17
C LEU A 19 5.13 -12.92 4.87
N THR A 20 4.15 -13.50 4.16
CA THR A 20 4.41 -14.26 2.93
C THR A 20 5.22 -13.47 1.89
N GLN A 21 6.20 -14.12 1.27
CA GLN A 21 6.93 -13.55 0.14
C GLN A 21 6.06 -13.45 -1.12
N GLU A 22 4.91 -14.12 -1.16
CA GLU A 22 3.96 -14.04 -2.26
C GLU A 22 3.44 -12.62 -2.52
N ARG A 23 3.50 -11.74 -1.51
CA ARG A 23 3.25 -10.30 -1.66
C ARG A 23 4.07 -9.64 -2.77
N VAL A 24 5.26 -10.17 -3.06
CA VAL A 24 6.13 -9.66 -4.11
C VAL A 24 5.58 -9.97 -5.50
N ARG A 25 4.88 -11.10 -5.69
CA ARG A 25 4.15 -11.38 -6.93
C ARG A 25 3.08 -10.33 -7.17
N TYR A 26 2.24 -10.06 -6.17
CA TYR A 26 1.17 -9.08 -6.27
C TYR A 26 1.73 -7.68 -6.56
N GLU A 27 2.85 -7.31 -5.95
CA GLU A 27 3.52 -6.05 -6.26
C GLU A 27 4.00 -6.00 -7.71
N ALA A 28 4.66 -7.05 -8.20
CA ALA A 28 5.13 -7.11 -9.58
C ALA A 28 3.97 -7.02 -10.59
N GLU A 29 2.91 -7.81 -10.39
CA GLU A 29 1.71 -7.80 -11.24
C GLU A 29 1.01 -6.44 -11.22
N ALA A 30 0.85 -5.84 -10.03
CA ALA A 30 0.25 -4.51 -9.89
C ALA A 30 1.09 -3.42 -10.57
N LEU A 31 2.42 -3.46 -10.43
CA LEU A 31 3.33 -2.52 -11.10
C LEU A 31 3.26 -2.66 -12.62
N ILE A 32 3.28 -3.89 -13.13
CA ILE A 32 3.17 -4.17 -14.57
C ILE A 32 1.85 -3.64 -15.13
N GLN A 33 0.72 -3.91 -14.46
CA GLN A 33 -0.58 -3.41 -14.89
C GLN A 33 -0.68 -1.88 -14.79
N ALA A 34 -0.24 -1.30 -13.67
CA ALA A 34 -0.27 0.15 -13.47
C ALA A 34 0.62 0.88 -14.48
N HIS A 35 1.79 0.33 -14.83
CA HIS A 35 2.66 0.86 -15.89
C HIS A 35 2.00 0.75 -17.27
N ALA A 36 1.34 -0.37 -17.59
CA ALA A 36 0.59 -0.50 -18.84
C ALA A 36 -0.55 0.52 -18.94
N PHE A 37 -1.14 0.91 -17.82
CA PHE A 37 -2.21 1.91 -17.77
C PHE A 37 -1.69 3.35 -17.82
N CYS A 38 -0.60 3.64 -17.10
CA CYS A 38 -0.07 4.98 -16.86
C CYS A 38 1.48 4.95 -16.78
N PRO A 39 2.18 4.75 -17.91
CA PRO A 39 3.64 4.53 -17.93
C PRO A 39 4.45 5.76 -17.49
N ALA A 40 3.85 6.95 -17.53
CA ALA A 40 4.48 8.20 -17.08
C ALA A 40 4.71 8.24 -15.56
N HIS A 41 3.87 7.56 -14.76
CA HIS A 41 3.84 7.69 -13.29
C HIS A 41 4.20 6.39 -12.56
N VAL A 42 4.62 5.34 -13.27
CA VAL A 42 4.96 4.03 -12.69
C VAL A 42 6.28 3.53 -13.29
N PRO A 43 7.26 3.06 -12.51
CA PRO A 43 8.49 2.50 -13.05
C PRO A 43 8.22 1.20 -13.82
N GLU A 44 8.95 1.02 -14.92
CA GLU A 44 8.91 -0.23 -15.69
C GLU A 44 9.53 -1.38 -14.88
N VAL A 45 8.84 -2.53 -14.87
CA VAL A 45 9.36 -3.79 -14.33
C VAL A 45 10.03 -4.56 -15.46
N TYR A 46 11.30 -4.89 -15.29
CA TYR A 46 12.07 -5.67 -16.26
C TYR A 46 11.94 -7.17 -16.00
N ILE A 47 12.01 -7.59 -14.73
CA ILE A 47 11.99 -9.00 -14.33
C ILE A 47 11.25 -9.13 -12.99
N TYR A 48 10.44 -10.19 -12.88
CA TYR A 48 10.01 -10.75 -11.60
C TYR A 48 10.50 -12.19 -11.51
N ASP A 49 11.28 -12.50 -10.46
CA ASP A 49 11.72 -13.87 -10.13
C ASP A 49 10.92 -14.38 -8.92
N PRO A 50 9.99 -15.34 -9.12
CA PRO A 50 9.18 -15.88 -8.02
C PRO A 50 9.97 -16.76 -7.06
N THR A 51 11.08 -17.37 -7.51
CA THR A 51 11.91 -18.24 -6.65
C THR A 51 12.63 -17.42 -5.60
N MET A 52 13.16 -16.26 -6.02
CA MET A 52 13.91 -15.37 -5.15
C MET A 52 13.04 -14.30 -4.48
N ALA A 53 11.76 -14.19 -4.87
CA ALA A 53 10.87 -13.09 -4.52
C ALA A 53 11.51 -11.73 -4.81
N VAL A 54 12.03 -11.56 -6.04
CA VAL A 54 12.77 -10.37 -6.50
C VAL A 54 12.04 -9.68 -7.65
N ILE A 55 11.96 -8.36 -7.58
CA ILE A 55 11.55 -7.48 -8.67
C ILE A 55 12.77 -6.66 -9.12
N VAL A 56 13.04 -6.69 -10.43
CA VAL A 56 14.05 -5.87 -11.09
C VAL A 56 13.30 -4.79 -11.88
N MET A 57 13.53 -3.52 -11.56
CA MET A 57 12.75 -2.40 -12.13
C MET A 57 13.60 -1.16 -12.43
N ARG A 58 13.01 -0.22 -13.18
CA ARG A 58 13.63 1.07 -13.51
C ARG A 58 14.14 1.76 -12.24
N TYR A 59 15.39 2.20 -12.27
CA TYR A 59 15.94 3.05 -11.22
C TYR A 59 15.45 4.48 -11.42
N LEU A 60 14.84 5.07 -10.39
CA LEU A 60 14.49 6.48 -10.36
C LEU A 60 15.74 7.28 -9.96
N GLU A 61 16.50 7.71 -10.96
CA GLU A 61 17.79 8.38 -10.79
C GLU A 61 17.65 9.74 -10.07
N PRO A 62 18.72 10.24 -9.42
CA PRO A 62 18.74 11.61 -8.90
C PRO A 62 18.26 12.62 -9.96
N PRO A 63 17.44 13.61 -9.60
CA PRO A 63 17.15 14.07 -8.24
C PRO A 63 15.88 13.47 -7.60
N HIS A 64 15.41 12.29 -8.05
CA HIS A 64 14.22 11.67 -7.45
C HIS A 64 14.41 11.43 -5.94
N ILE A 65 13.42 11.85 -5.16
CA ILE A 65 13.33 11.62 -3.72
C ILE A 65 11.93 11.13 -3.36
N ILE A 66 11.79 10.50 -2.20
CA ILE A 66 10.48 10.17 -1.66
C ILE A 66 9.72 11.46 -1.34
N LEU A 67 8.49 11.59 -1.85
CA LEU A 67 7.64 12.78 -1.72
C LEU A 67 7.54 13.30 -0.27
N ARG A 68 7.41 12.40 0.70
CA ARG A 68 7.35 12.74 2.13
C ARG A 68 8.54 13.58 2.57
N GLY A 69 9.76 13.21 2.17
CA GLY A 69 10.97 13.95 2.51
C GLY A 69 10.96 15.35 1.91
N GLY A 70 10.54 15.47 0.65
CA GLY A 70 10.41 16.78 0.00
C GLY A 70 9.35 17.68 0.64
N ILE A 71 8.20 17.14 1.06
CA ILE A 71 7.18 17.91 1.78
C ILE A 71 7.72 18.42 3.12
N ILE A 72 8.44 17.58 3.87
CA ILE A 72 9.09 17.98 5.14
C ILE A 72 10.08 19.12 4.92
N GLU A 73 10.82 19.10 3.81
CA GLU A 73 11.76 20.15 3.41
C GLU A 73 11.07 21.41 2.84
N GLY A 74 9.73 21.45 2.79
CA GLY A 74 8.98 22.58 2.23
C GLY A 74 9.05 22.70 0.71
N LYS A 75 9.43 21.64 -0.01
CA LYS A 75 9.47 21.64 -1.48
C LYS A 75 8.05 21.70 -2.04
N VAL A 76 7.86 22.58 -3.03
CA VAL A 76 6.62 22.68 -3.80
C VAL A 76 6.77 21.86 -5.08
N TYR A 77 5.77 21.03 -5.37
CA TYR A 77 5.70 20.21 -6.57
C TYR A 77 4.50 20.67 -7.42
N PRO A 78 4.69 21.61 -8.38
CA PRO A 78 3.58 22.27 -9.07
C PRO A 78 2.63 21.32 -9.81
N ARG A 79 3.14 20.17 -10.24
CA ARG A 79 2.38 19.16 -11.00
C ARG A 79 1.94 17.95 -10.17
N LEU A 80 2.16 17.94 -8.86
CA LEU A 80 1.85 16.79 -8.02
C LEU A 80 0.38 16.40 -8.11
N ALA A 81 -0.54 17.37 -8.01
CA ALA A 81 -1.97 17.11 -8.08
C ALA A 81 -2.40 16.56 -9.44
N GLU A 82 -1.84 17.12 -10.53
CA GLU A 82 -2.08 16.65 -11.91
C GLU A 82 -1.61 15.20 -12.09
N HIS A 83 -0.37 14.90 -11.69
CA HIS A 83 0.24 13.57 -11.85
C HIS A 83 -0.44 12.49 -11.02
N VAL A 84 -0.70 12.78 -9.74
CA VAL A 84 -1.40 11.84 -8.86
C VAL A 84 -2.85 11.66 -9.33
N GLY A 85 -3.51 12.74 -9.76
CA GLY A 85 -4.86 12.69 -10.30
C GLY A 85 -4.95 11.80 -11.55
N GLU A 86 -4.02 11.97 -12.50
CA GLU A 86 -3.94 11.14 -13.70
C GLU A 86 -3.68 9.66 -13.35
N TYR A 87 -2.73 9.38 -12.45
CA TYR A 87 -2.44 8.03 -11.98
C TYR A 87 -3.69 7.37 -11.36
N LEU A 88 -4.35 8.04 -10.42
CA LEU A 88 -5.54 7.53 -9.74
C LEU A 88 -6.70 7.31 -10.72
N ALA A 89 -7.02 8.31 -11.54
CA ALA A 89 -8.11 8.21 -12.51
C ALA A 89 -7.88 7.03 -13.47
N THR A 90 -6.66 6.91 -13.98
CA THR A 90 -6.32 5.92 -14.99
C THR A 90 -6.30 4.51 -14.42
N THR A 91 -5.63 4.29 -13.28
CA THR A 91 -5.49 2.96 -12.68
C THR A 91 -6.80 2.45 -12.09
N LEU A 92 -7.56 3.31 -11.39
CA LEU A 92 -8.85 2.92 -10.81
C LEU A 92 -9.91 2.69 -11.90
N TYR A 93 -9.99 3.55 -12.91
CA TYR A 93 -10.99 3.38 -13.97
C TYR A 93 -10.69 2.15 -14.83
N LYS A 94 -9.45 2.00 -15.33
CA LYS A 94 -9.10 0.89 -16.24
C LYS A 94 -9.12 -0.48 -15.59
N SER A 95 -9.04 -0.56 -14.26
CA SER A 95 -9.20 -1.81 -13.50
C SER A 95 -10.64 -2.04 -12.99
N SER A 96 -11.53 -1.06 -13.15
CA SER A 96 -12.90 -1.15 -12.67
C SER A 96 -13.78 -2.09 -13.52
N ALA A 97 -14.90 -2.52 -12.93
CA ALA A 97 -15.93 -3.28 -13.62
C ALA A 97 -16.44 -2.61 -14.91
N PHE A 98 -16.42 -1.28 -14.97
CA PHE A 98 -16.86 -0.51 -16.14
C PHE A 98 -15.91 -0.69 -17.33
N ALA A 99 -14.60 -0.79 -17.07
CA ALA A 99 -13.60 -0.92 -18.13
C ALA A 99 -13.36 -2.39 -18.53
N VAL A 100 -13.25 -3.31 -17.56
CA VAL A 100 -12.90 -4.72 -17.83
C VAL A 100 -14.10 -5.66 -17.97
N GLY A 101 -15.31 -5.17 -17.67
CA GLY A 101 -16.53 -5.97 -17.64
C GLY A 101 -16.54 -7.01 -16.51
N GLY A 102 -17.69 -7.68 -16.33
CA GLY A 102 -17.86 -8.63 -15.22
C GLY A 102 -16.92 -9.83 -15.26
N ALA A 103 -16.60 -10.35 -16.46
CA ALA A 103 -15.68 -11.48 -16.61
C ALA A 103 -14.22 -11.09 -16.28
N GLY A 104 -13.79 -9.90 -16.73
CA GLY A 104 -12.46 -9.37 -16.41
C GLY A 104 -12.31 -9.13 -14.91
N LEU A 105 -13.32 -8.52 -14.29
CA LEU A 105 -13.33 -8.26 -12.85
C LEU A 105 -13.23 -9.56 -12.04
N ARG A 106 -13.97 -10.61 -12.40
CA ARG A 106 -13.90 -11.91 -11.71
C ARG A 106 -12.51 -12.53 -11.80
N ARG A 107 -11.87 -12.49 -12.97
CA ARG A 107 -10.48 -12.97 -13.12
C ARG A 107 -9.50 -12.15 -12.27
N ALA A 108 -9.62 -10.83 -12.27
CA ALA A 108 -8.76 -9.96 -11.45
C ALA A 108 -8.95 -10.24 -9.95
N ARG A 109 -10.21 -10.39 -9.49
CA ARG A 109 -10.52 -10.78 -8.11
C ARG A 109 -9.94 -12.13 -7.73
N GLN A 110 -9.97 -13.12 -8.63
CA GLN A 110 -9.34 -14.41 -8.37
C GLN A 110 -7.81 -14.26 -8.30
N ALA A 111 -7.21 -13.48 -9.20
CA ALA A 111 -5.77 -13.29 -9.26
C ALA A 111 -5.20 -12.55 -8.04
N PHE A 112 -5.91 -11.53 -7.51
CA PHE A 112 -5.45 -10.70 -6.39
C PHE A 112 -6.10 -11.00 -5.04
N GLY A 113 -7.20 -11.76 -5.02
CA GLY A 113 -7.99 -12.02 -3.81
C GLY A 113 -7.28 -12.89 -2.79
N GLN A 114 -6.18 -13.54 -3.17
CA GLN A 114 -5.35 -14.37 -2.29
C GLN A 114 -4.21 -13.58 -1.62
N ASN A 115 -4.20 -12.25 -1.69
CA ASN A 115 -3.22 -11.41 -0.97
C ASN A 115 -3.61 -11.24 0.51
N GLU A 116 -4.02 -12.34 1.15
CA GLU A 116 -4.69 -12.36 2.45
C GLU A 116 -3.83 -11.77 3.56
N ASP A 117 -2.55 -12.17 3.69
CA ASP A 117 -1.66 -11.65 4.73
C ASP A 117 -1.52 -10.11 4.71
N MET A 118 -1.49 -9.51 3.52
CA MET A 118 -1.39 -8.04 3.38
C MET A 118 -2.73 -7.36 3.69
N CYS A 119 -3.84 -8.00 3.31
CA CYS A 119 -5.18 -7.53 3.67
C CYS A 119 -5.39 -7.61 5.18
N GLU A 120 -5.07 -8.74 5.82
CA GLU A 120 -5.15 -8.94 7.26
C GLU A 120 -4.30 -7.92 8.02
N LEU A 121 -3.06 -7.68 7.57
CA LEU A 121 -2.21 -6.65 8.15
C LEU A 121 -2.88 -5.27 8.11
N THR A 122 -3.53 -4.92 7.00
CA THR A 122 -4.27 -3.65 6.86
C THR A 122 -5.49 -3.62 7.79
N GLU A 123 -6.27 -4.70 7.85
CA GLU A 123 -7.42 -4.84 8.74
C GLU A 123 -7.04 -4.67 10.22
N GLN A 124 -5.89 -5.24 10.61
CA GLN A 124 -5.36 -5.14 11.97
C GLN A 124 -4.94 -3.70 12.27
N VAL A 125 -3.96 -3.15 11.55
CA VAL A 125 -3.28 -1.91 11.95
C VAL A 125 -4.02 -0.63 11.56
N ILE A 126 -4.96 -0.70 10.60
CA ILE A 126 -5.76 0.47 10.17
C ILE A 126 -7.18 0.42 10.73
N PHE A 127 -7.84 -0.72 10.67
CA PHE A 127 -9.28 -0.82 10.97
C PHE A 127 -9.60 -1.33 12.38
N THR A 128 -8.61 -1.87 13.12
CA THR A 128 -8.86 -2.53 14.41
C THR A 128 -8.06 -1.92 15.56
N GLU A 129 -6.72 -2.03 15.54
CA GLU A 129 -5.86 -1.73 16.68
C GLU A 129 -5.98 -0.30 17.21
N PRO A 130 -6.05 0.76 16.37
CA PRO A 130 -6.13 2.14 16.88
C PRO A 130 -7.36 2.41 17.76
N TYR A 131 -8.40 1.59 17.66
CA TYR A 131 -9.69 1.77 18.34
C TYR A 131 -9.84 0.87 19.59
N GLY A 132 -8.77 0.24 20.03
CA GLY A 132 -8.72 -0.58 21.24
C GLY A 132 -7.33 -0.62 21.86
N LYS A 133 -7.18 -1.41 22.93
CA LYS A 133 -5.86 -1.70 23.50
C LYS A 133 -5.16 -2.72 22.61
N ALA A 134 -3.97 -2.37 22.12
CA ALA A 134 -3.12 -3.22 21.32
C ALA A 134 -1.65 -2.85 21.56
N ASP A 135 -0.78 -3.87 21.58
CA ASP A 135 0.65 -3.70 21.88
C ASP A 135 1.40 -2.92 20.80
N ASN A 136 0.91 -2.98 19.56
CA ASN A 136 1.48 -2.26 18.42
C ASN A 136 1.18 -0.77 18.42
N ASN A 137 0.18 -0.32 19.19
CA ASN A 137 -0.16 1.09 19.23
C ASN A 137 0.95 1.88 19.94
N HIS A 138 1.35 2.99 19.32
CA HIS A 138 2.31 3.90 19.90
C HIS A 138 1.90 5.35 19.65
N TRP A 139 2.09 6.19 20.65
CA TRP A 139 1.80 7.61 20.60
C TRP A 139 2.72 8.35 21.56
N THR A 140 2.79 9.68 21.43
CA THR A 140 3.58 10.52 22.33
C THR A 140 2.90 10.56 23.70
N THR A 141 3.48 9.84 24.66
CA THR A 141 2.98 9.73 26.04
C THR A 141 3.84 10.57 27.00
N PRO A 142 3.22 11.27 27.98
CA PRO A 142 1.79 11.28 28.32
C PRO A 142 0.91 12.25 27.50
N GLN A 143 1.48 12.99 26.56
CA GLN A 143 0.84 14.18 25.96
C GLN A 143 -0.44 13.87 25.17
N LEU A 144 -0.60 12.66 24.65
CA LEU A 144 -1.75 12.24 23.85
C LEU A 144 -2.64 11.20 24.55
N ASP A 145 -2.37 10.85 25.81
CA ASP A 145 -3.06 9.75 26.50
C ASP A 145 -4.58 10.00 26.59
N ASP A 146 -5.00 11.24 26.87
CA ASP A 146 -6.42 11.62 26.93
C ASP A 146 -7.12 11.50 25.57
N ILE A 147 -6.46 11.93 24.49
CA ILE A 147 -6.99 11.84 23.12
C ILE A 147 -7.13 10.38 22.69
N VAL A 148 -6.13 9.55 23.01
CA VAL A 148 -6.17 8.12 22.70
C VAL A 148 -7.29 7.43 23.49
N SER A 149 -7.47 7.79 24.77
CA SER A 149 -8.59 7.31 25.59
C SER A 149 -9.95 7.69 25.00
N GLU A 150 -10.09 8.92 24.49
CA GLU A 150 -11.30 9.37 23.80
C GLU A 150 -11.58 8.53 22.55
N ILE A 151 -10.60 8.37 21.66
CA ILE A 151 -10.72 7.54 20.44
C ILE A 151 -11.10 6.09 20.78
N GLN A 152 -10.42 5.51 21.76
CA GLN A 152 -10.64 4.11 22.16
C GLN A 152 -11.94 3.90 22.95
N SER A 153 -12.60 4.95 23.43
CA SER A 153 -13.91 4.87 24.10
C SER A 153 -15.08 5.31 23.21
N ASP A 154 -14.82 5.92 22.05
CA ASP A 154 -15.87 6.41 21.14
C ASP A 154 -16.61 5.28 20.39
N ALA A 155 -17.82 4.98 20.84
CA ALA A 155 -18.70 3.99 20.23
C ALA A 155 -19.26 4.40 18.85
N LYS A 156 -19.35 5.70 18.52
CA LYS A 156 -19.75 6.16 17.18
C LYS A 156 -18.60 5.96 16.20
N LEU A 157 -17.39 6.34 16.58
CA LEU A 157 -16.19 6.13 15.77
C LEU A 157 -15.96 4.64 15.47
N LYS A 158 -16.06 3.78 16.49
CA LYS A 158 -15.95 2.32 16.32
C LYS A 158 -16.99 1.74 15.37
N ARG A 159 -18.22 2.27 15.39
CA ARG A 159 -19.25 1.84 14.43
C ARG A 159 -18.93 2.31 13.01
N ALA A 160 -18.45 3.55 12.86
CA ALA A 160 -18.10 4.10 11.57
C ALA A 160 -16.94 3.33 10.92
N ILE A 161 -15.86 3.05 11.66
CA ILE A 161 -14.71 2.33 11.11
C ILE A 161 -15.04 0.87 10.76
N ASN A 162 -15.86 0.18 11.56
CA ASN A 162 -16.31 -1.18 11.25
C ASN A 162 -17.14 -1.26 9.96
N ALA A 163 -17.82 -0.19 9.56
CA ALA A 163 -18.57 -0.15 8.31
C ALA A 163 -17.69 0.08 7.06
N LEU A 164 -16.40 0.42 7.25
CA LEU A 164 -15.42 0.61 6.18
C LEU A 164 -14.53 -0.62 5.95
N LYS A 165 -14.64 -1.63 6.81
CA LYS A 165 -14.01 -2.94 6.65
C LYS A 165 -14.82 -3.78 5.66
#